data_AF-A0A2E4XYP0-F1
#
_entry.id   AF-A0A2E4XYP0-F1
#
_cell.length_a   1.000
_cell.length_b   1.000
_cell.length_c   1.000
_cell.angle_alpha   90.00
_cell.angle_beta   90.00
_cell.angle_gamma   90.00
#
_symmetry.space_group_name_H-M   'P 1'
#
loop_
_entity.id
_entity.type
_entity.pdbx_description
1 polymer ?
#
loop_
_entity_poly.entity_id
_entity_poly.type
_entity_poly.pdbx_seq_one_letter_code
_entity_poly.pdbx_strand_id
1 'polypeptide(L)'
;MSEAAKNNRGLIKFSSNQKVMTKISLGFGSVVVIFLIVIALSFWNFVRIGHEVHEMEEAALELELAAKVELQYLKMIRAVREFVQKGDDASEAQTQMFAAETRKAIANAQAGIKIESHLALVAEISEHFEKYMTSFEKVAKLKHHHDDYISDVLDPTADKMIIDLDGIVKDAREENNDALANKTFEAREHMFLIQVYIGRLLLEQKEEYGEKIAYEFAVFEKT
;
A
#
# COMPACT_ATOMS: atom_id res chain seq x y z
N MET A 1 -83.64 49.49 24.29
CA MET A 1 -82.49 50.32 23.87
C MET A 1 -81.44 49.35 23.33
N SER A 2 -81.32 49.29 22.00
CA SER A 2 -80.16 49.79 21.21
C SER A 2 -79.01 48.77 21.26
N GLU A 3 -78.85 47.90 20.26
CA GLU A 3 -78.34 48.15 18.90
C GLU A 3 -76.81 48.36 18.88
N ALA A 4 -76.10 47.37 18.32
CA ALA A 4 -75.05 47.56 17.30
C ALA A 4 -74.18 46.31 17.18
N ALA A 5 -74.65 45.33 16.41
CA ALA A 5 -73.79 44.33 15.78
C ALA A 5 -73.79 44.61 14.28
N LYS A 6 -72.70 45.18 13.75
CA LYS A 6 -72.27 45.06 12.35
C LYS A 6 -71.04 45.91 12.09
N ASN A 7 -69.91 45.28 11.76
CA ASN A 7 -69.19 45.65 10.54
C ASN A 7 -68.08 44.63 10.22
N ASN A 8 -68.25 43.79 9.19
CA ASN A 8 -67.11 43.25 8.43
C ASN A 8 -67.52 42.68 7.06
N ARG A 9 -68.03 43.52 6.16
CA ARG A 9 -68.21 43.18 4.73
C ARG A 9 -67.96 44.41 3.86
N GLY A 10 -66.69 44.75 3.64
CA GLY A 10 -66.32 45.98 2.93
C GLY A 10 -65.09 45.92 2.04
N LEU A 11 -64.46 44.77 1.79
CA LEU A 11 -63.19 44.71 1.03
C LEU A 11 -63.32 44.31 -0.45
N ILE A 12 -64.53 44.04 -0.97
CA ILE A 12 -64.72 43.68 -2.39
C ILE A 12 -65.82 44.54 -3.02
N LYS A 13 -65.61 45.86 -3.10
CA LYS A 13 -66.36 46.72 -4.03
C LYS A 13 -65.46 47.85 -4.52
N PHE A 14 -64.61 47.56 -5.50
CA PHE A 14 -64.02 48.61 -6.35
C PHE A 14 -63.79 48.07 -7.77
N SER A 15 -64.71 48.36 -8.69
CA SER A 15 -64.46 48.66 -10.12
C SER A 15 -65.72 48.45 -10.98
N SER A 16 -66.66 49.39 -10.88
CA SER A 16 -67.79 49.48 -11.81
C SER A 16 -67.69 50.74 -12.68
N ASN A 17 -66.53 51.03 -13.29
CA ASN A 17 -66.43 51.83 -14.52
C ASN A 17 -65.02 51.85 -15.16
N GLN A 18 -64.42 50.69 -15.46
CA GLN A 18 -63.18 50.66 -16.24
C GLN A 18 -63.36 49.89 -17.54
N LYS A 19 -62.91 50.50 -18.65
CA LYS A 19 -62.93 49.95 -20.01
C LYS A 19 -62.43 48.50 -19.96
N VAL A 20 -63.12 47.60 -20.66
CA VAL A 20 -62.84 46.14 -20.73
C VAL A 20 -61.34 45.83 -20.88
N MET A 21 -60.61 46.69 -21.60
CA MET A 21 -59.15 46.65 -21.73
C MET A 21 -58.38 46.56 -20.40
N THR A 22 -58.83 47.24 -19.34
CA THR A 22 -58.13 47.26 -18.03
C THR A 22 -58.32 45.97 -17.26
N LYS A 23 -59.46 45.29 -17.42
CA LYS A 23 -59.71 43.96 -16.82
C LYS A 23 -58.87 42.88 -17.51
N ILE A 24 -58.72 42.99 -18.83
CA ILE A 24 -57.84 42.11 -19.62
C ILE A 24 -56.37 42.32 -19.23
N SER A 25 -55.92 43.57 -19.11
CA SER A 25 -54.55 43.88 -18.68
C SER A 25 -54.25 43.45 -17.23
N LEU A 26 -55.24 43.52 -16.33
CA LEU A 26 -55.10 43.02 -14.95
C LEU A 26 -54.99 41.49 -14.90
N GLY A 27 -55.81 40.78 -15.68
CA GLY A 27 -55.72 39.32 -15.79
C GLY A 27 -54.39 38.88 -16.41
N PHE A 28 -53.95 39.54 -17.48
CA PHE A 28 -52.66 39.26 -18.11
C PHE A 28 -51.48 39.60 -17.18
N GLY A 29 -51.53 40.74 -16.48
CA GLY A 29 -50.54 41.12 -15.49
C GLY A 29 -50.42 40.11 -14.34
N SER A 30 -51.53 39.54 -13.88
CA SER A 30 -51.53 38.47 -12.87
C SER A 30 -50.80 37.23 -13.37
N VAL A 31 -50.99 36.85 -14.63
CA VAL A 31 -50.29 35.70 -15.23
C VAL A 31 -48.79 35.98 -15.35
N VAL A 32 -48.40 37.19 -15.75
CA VAL A 32 -46.98 37.60 -15.83
C VAL A 32 -46.32 37.56 -14.45
N VAL A 33 -47.00 38.03 -13.40
CA VAL A 33 -46.48 37.97 -12.03
C VAL A 33 -46.27 36.53 -11.57
N ILE A 34 -47.21 35.63 -11.86
CA ILE A 34 -47.05 34.21 -11.55
C ILE A 34 -45.84 33.62 -12.29
N PHE A 35 -45.66 33.95 -13.57
CA PHE A 35 -44.50 33.51 -14.35
C PHE A 35 -43.18 33.99 -13.74
N LEU A 36 -43.11 35.25 -13.31
CA LEU A 36 -41.91 35.80 -12.65
C LEU A 36 -41.58 35.06 -11.34
N ILE A 37 -42.60 34.70 -10.56
CA ILE A 37 -42.42 33.91 -9.33
C ILE A 37 -41.89 32.51 -9.67
N VAL A 38 -42.45 31.84 -10.68
CA VAL A 38 -41.97 30.51 -11.11
C VAL A 38 -40.52 30.58 -11.60
N ILE A 39 -40.15 31.61 -12.35
CA ILE A 39 -38.77 31.83 -12.82
C ILE A 39 -37.82 32.03 -11.63
N ALA A 40 -38.20 32.86 -10.65
CA ALA A 40 -37.39 33.09 -9.47
C ALA A 40 -37.20 31.81 -8.63
N LEU A 41 -38.26 31.03 -8.44
CA LEU A 41 -38.19 29.74 -7.73
C LEU A 41 -37.36 28.70 -8.49
N SER A 42 -37.51 28.62 -9.81
CA SER A 42 -36.68 27.75 -10.66
C SER A 42 -35.21 28.14 -10.61
N PHE A 43 -34.89 29.44 -10.68
CA PHE A 43 -33.51 29.90 -10.58
C PHE A 43 -32.90 29.55 -9.22
N TRP A 44 -33.67 29.70 -8.14
CA TRP A 44 -33.20 29.37 -6.80
C TRP A 44 -32.98 27.86 -6.59
N ASN A 45 -33.90 27.02 -7.07
CA ASN A 45 -33.73 25.57 -7.06
C ASN A 45 -32.57 25.13 -7.96
N PHE A 46 -32.38 25.75 -9.12
CA PHE A 46 -31.28 25.42 -10.03
C PHE A 46 -29.92 25.75 -9.42
N VAL A 47 -29.79 26.89 -8.71
CA VAL A 47 -28.56 27.24 -7.99
C VAL A 47 -28.28 26.27 -6.83
N ARG A 48 -29.32 25.81 -6.12
CA ARG A 48 -29.18 24.82 -5.04
C ARG A 48 -28.76 23.44 -5.56
N ILE A 49 -29.39 22.98 -6.64
CA ILE A 49 -29.05 21.70 -7.30
C ILE A 49 -27.63 21.78 -7.90
N GLY A 50 -27.23 22.93 -8.45
CA GLY A 50 -25.88 23.14 -8.96
C GLY A 50 -24.79 23.01 -7.88
N HIS A 51 -25.10 23.36 -6.62
CA HIS A 51 -24.17 23.18 -5.49
C HIS A 51 -24.07 21.70 -5.07
N GLU A 52 -25.20 20.99 -5.01
CA GLU A 52 -25.24 19.55 -4.67
C GLU A 52 -24.53 18.68 -5.74
N VAL A 53 -24.63 19.05 -7.02
CA VAL A 53 -23.89 18.36 -8.10
C VAL A 53 -22.37 18.60 -8.00
N HIS A 54 -21.94 19.80 -7.59
CA HIS A 54 -20.52 20.11 -7.42
C HIS A 54 -19.89 19.32 -6.27
N GLU A 55 -20.59 19.19 -5.14
CA GLU A 55 -20.13 18.35 -4.01
C GLU A 55 -20.03 16.87 -4.40
N MET A 56 -20.94 16.37 -5.25
CA MET A 56 -20.86 14.99 -5.78
C MET A 56 -19.66 14.80 -6.71
N GLU A 57 -19.33 15.79 -7.56
CA GLU A 57 -18.14 15.74 -8.42
C GLU A 57 -16.85 15.75 -7.59
N GLU A 58 -16.76 16.60 -6.58
CA GLU A 58 -15.59 16.63 -5.68
C GLU A 58 -15.44 15.32 -4.90
N ALA A 59 -16.53 14.76 -4.35
CA ALA A 59 -16.50 13.47 -3.68
C ALA A 59 -16.09 12.32 -4.61
N ALA A 60 -16.54 12.34 -5.87
CA ALA A 60 -16.15 11.34 -6.87
C ALA A 60 -14.64 11.42 -7.20
N LEU A 61 -14.10 12.63 -7.32
CA LEU A 61 -12.66 12.85 -7.54
C LEU A 61 -11.83 12.39 -6.33
N GLU A 62 -12.26 12.69 -5.10
CA GLU A 62 -11.57 12.21 -3.89
C GLU A 62 -11.58 10.67 -3.82
N LEU A 63 -12.71 10.04 -4.14
CA LEU A 63 -12.82 8.57 -4.18
C LEU A 63 -11.90 7.95 -5.24
N GLU A 64 -11.81 8.55 -6.43
CA GLU A 64 -10.89 8.09 -7.48
C GLU A 64 -9.43 8.15 -7.01
N LEU A 65 -9.03 9.26 -6.39
CA LEU A 65 -7.68 9.45 -5.85
C LEU A 65 -7.36 8.43 -4.75
N ALA A 66 -8.28 8.22 -3.82
CA ALA A 66 -8.14 7.23 -2.75
C ALA A 66 -8.04 5.81 -3.31
N ALA A 67 -8.93 5.42 -4.23
CA ALA A 67 -8.91 4.10 -4.88
C ALA A 67 -7.61 3.86 -5.65
N LYS A 68 -7.04 4.91 -6.26
CA LYS A 68 -5.76 4.82 -6.95
C LYS A 68 -4.59 4.59 -6.01
N VAL A 69 -4.58 5.24 -4.84
CA VAL A 69 -3.57 4.98 -3.79
C VAL A 69 -3.66 3.52 -3.32
N GLU A 70 -4.86 3.05 -3.00
CA GLU A 70 -5.10 1.68 -2.55
C GLU A 70 -4.65 0.64 -3.58
N LEU A 71 -5.07 0.82 -4.85
CA LEU A 71 -4.71 -0.10 -5.92
C LEU A 71 -3.20 -0.16 -6.15
N GLN A 72 -2.51 0.97 -6.07
CA GLN A 72 -1.05 0.98 -6.24
C GLN A 72 -0.33 0.36 -5.04
N TYR A 73 -0.81 0.64 -3.83
CA TYR A 73 -0.32 -0.03 -2.63
C TYR A 73 -0.49 -1.56 -2.69
N LEU A 74 -1.63 -2.05 -3.16
CA LEU A 74 -1.89 -3.49 -3.33
C LEU A 74 -0.96 -4.16 -4.36
N LYS A 75 -0.55 -3.43 -5.41
CA LYS A 75 0.45 -3.93 -6.36
C LYS A 75 1.83 -3.97 -5.71
N MET A 76 2.20 -2.92 -4.97
CA MET A 76 3.47 -2.86 -4.26
C MET A 76 3.58 -3.99 -3.22
N ILE A 77 2.58 -4.19 -2.36
CA ILE A 77 2.65 -5.23 -1.32
C ILE A 77 2.74 -6.64 -1.92
N ARG A 78 2.14 -6.86 -3.09
CA ARG A 78 2.29 -8.11 -3.84
C ARG A 78 3.72 -8.30 -4.31
N ALA A 79 4.35 -7.27 -4.88
CA ALA A 79 5.74 -7.31 -5.31
C ALA A 79 6.70 -7.50 -4.12
N VAL A 80 6.45 -6.85 -2.98
CA VAL A 80 7.23 -7.09 -1.75
C VAL A 80 7.15 -8.55 -1.33
N ARG A 81 5.95 -9.14 -1.36
CA ARG A 81 5.76 -10.56 -1.02
C ARG A 81 6.53 -11.47 -1.98
N GLU A 82 6.54 -11.14 -3.27
CA GLU A 82 7.32 -11.86 -4.26
C GLU A 82 8.83 -11.75 -3.98
N PHE A 83 9.31 -10.56 -3.59
CA PHE A 83 10.70 -10.38 -3.15
C PHE A 83 11.03 -11.20 -1.91
N VAL A 84 10.17 -11.21 -0.89
CA VAL A 84 10.39 -12.05 0.31
C VAL A 84 10.46 -13.54 -0.05
N GLN A 85 9.73 -13.97 -1.08
CA GLN A 85 9.71 -15.36 -1.51
C GLN A 85 10.92 -15.75 -2.39
N LYS A 86 11.34 -14.87 -3.29
CA LYS A 86 12.40 -15.16 -4.28
C LYS A 86 13.77 -14.61 -3.87
N GLY A 87 13.79 -13.39 -3.32
CA GLY A 87 14.99 -12.68 -2.93
C GLY A 87 15.85 -12.18 -4.10
N ASP A 88 15.30 -12.14 -5.32
CA ASP A 88 16.05 -11.77 -6.53
C ASP A 88 15.96 -10.28 -6.89
N ASP A 89 16.93 -9.80 -7.67
CA ASP A 89 16.98 -8.41 -8.16
C ASP A 89 15.74 -8.00 -8.94
N ALA A 90 15.12 -8.95 -9.66
CA ALA A 90 13.96 -8.67 -10.49
C ALA A 90 12.73 -8.30 -9.65
N SER A 91 12.48 -9.05 -8.57
CA SER A 91 11.41 -8.80 -7.62
C SER A 91 11.66 -7.57 -6.75
N GLU A 92 12.93 -7.25 -6.44
CA GLU A 92 13.29 -5.98 -5.81
C GLU A 92 12.99 -4.80 -6.76
N ALA A 93 13.46 -4.86 -8.01
CA ALA A 93 13.24 -3.81 -8.99
C ALA A 93 11.74 -3.57 -9.24
N GLN A 94 10.95 -4.64 -9.30
CA GLN A 94 9.50 -4.55 -9.41
C GLN A 94 8.86 -3.89 -8.18
N THR A 95 9.36 -4.21 -6.98
CA THR A 95 8.92 -3.54 -5.75
C THR A 95 9.20 -2.05 -5.79
N GLN A 96 10.41 -1.65 -6.19
CA GLN A 96 10.80 -0.24 -6.33
C GLN A 96 9.95 0.51 -7.36
N MET A 97 9.64 -0.14 -8.49
CA MET A 97 8.75 0.42 -9.50
C MET A 97 7.36 0.71 -8.94
N PHE A 98 6.71 -0.26 -8.27
CA PHE A 98 5.39 -0.03 -7.68
C PHE A 98 5.41 0.90 -6.48
N ALA A 99 6.50 0.96 -5.73
CA ALA A 99 6.69 1.97 -4.69
C ALA A 99 6.71 3.38 -5.29
N ALA A 100 7.41 3.60 -6.41
CA ALA A 100 7.39 4.87 -7.13
C ALA A 100 5.98 5.23 -7.63
N GLU A 101 5.23 4.27 -8.18
CA GLU A 101 3.83 4.49 -8.58
C GLU A 101 2.92 4.84 -7.40
N THR A 102 3.10 4.17 -6.26
CA THR A 102 2.34 4.42 -5.03
C THR A 102 2.65 5.81 -4.48
N ARG A 103 3.92 6.19 -4.42
CA ARG A 103 4.35 7.54 -4.02
C ARG A 103 3.75 8.62 -4.91
N LYS A 104 3.70 8.39 -6.23
CA LYS A 104 3.03 9.28 -7.18
C LYS A 104 1.53 9.36 -6.94
N ALA A 105 0.87 8.24 -6.64
CA ALA A 105 -0.56 8.23 -6.31
C ALA A 105 -0.85 9.02 -5.03
N ILE A 106 -0.04 8.86 -3.99
CA ILE A 106 -0.14 9.62 -2.73
C ILE A 106 0.05 11.12 -3.00
N ALA A 107 1.08 11.50 -3.78
CA ALA A 107 1.30 12.90 -4.13
C ALA A 107 0.11 13.52 -4.91
N ASN A 108 -0.49 12.77 -5.83
CA ASN A 108 -1.70 13.22 -6.53
C ASN A 108 -2.88 13.38 -5.57
N ALA A 109 -3.04 12.46 -4.61
CA ALA A 109 -4.08 12.55 -3.60
C ALA A 109 -3.89 13.79 -2.69
N GLN A 110 -2.65 14.09 -2.28
CA GLN A 110 -2.32 15.30 -1.51
C GLN A 110 -2.64 16.60 -2.28
N ALA A 111 -2.45 16.60 -3.60
CA ALA A 111 -2.72 17.76 -4.44
C ALA A 111 -4.20 17.91 -4.83
N GLY A 112 -4.96 16.80 -4.88
CA GLY A 112 -6.34 16.78 -5.38
C GLY A 112 -7.42 16.81 -4.30
N ILE A 113 -7.13 16.32 -3.09
CA ILE A 113 -8.06 16.34 -1.95
C ILE A 113 -8.06 17.74 -1.32
N LYS A 114 -9.26 18.31 -1.12
CA LYS A 114 -9.43 19.65 -0.57
C LYS A 114 -9.87 19.64 0.88
N ILE A 115 -10.54 18.58 1.32
CA ILE A 115 -11.04 18.45 2.69
C ILE A 115 -9.86 18.28 3.64
N GLU A 116 -9.68 19.22 4.57
CA GLU A 116 -8.52 19.29 5.47
C GLU A 116 -8.35 18.00 6.30
N SER A 117 -9.44 17.41 6.80
CA SER A 117 -9.39 16.14 7.54
C SER A 117 -8.92 14.97 6.67
N HIS A 118 -9.29 14.95 5.39
CA HIS A 118 -8.83 13.91 4.45
C HIS A 118 -7.37 14.13 4.06
N LEU A 119 -6.96 15.38 3.86
CA LEU A 119 -5.57 15.73 3.55
C LEU A 119 -4.62 15.33 4.68
N ALA A 120 -5.04 15.48 5.95
CA ALA A 120 -4.31 15.00 7.11
C ALA A 120 -4.12 13.47 7.08
N LEU A 121 -5.16 12.71 6.72
CA LEU A 121 -5.06 11.24 6.56
C LEU A 121 -4.09 10.85 5.44
N VAL A 122 -4.11 11.55 4.30
CA VAL A 122 -3.18 11.29 3.19
C VAL A 122 -1.74 11.60 3.61
N ALA A 123 -1.52 12.64 4.41
CA ALA A 123 -0.21 12.95 4.97
C ALA A 123 0.28 11.82 5.89
N GLU A 124 -0.59 11.27 6.73
CA GLU A 124 -0.27 10.12 7.58
C GLU A 124 0.06 8.86 6.74
N ILE A 125 -0.72 8.59 5.69
CA ILE A 125 -0.45 7.50 4.75
C ILE A 125 0.93 7.67 4.10
N SER A 126 1.29 8.89 3.70
CA SER A 126 2.61 9.20 3.14
C SER A 126 3.74 8.88 4.12
N GLU A 127 3.59 9.30 5.38
CA GLU A 127 4.58 9.03 6.42
C GLU A 127 4.76 7.53 6.68
N HIS A 128 3.67 6.79 6.85
CA HIS A 128 3.72 5.34 7.06
C HIS A 128 4.29 4.60 5.86
N PHE A 129 3.96 5.05 4.64
CA PHE A 129 4.50 4.50 3.41
C PHE A 129 6.03 4.65 3.35
N GLU A 130 6.57 5.84 3.65
CA GLU A 130 8.03 6.04 3.62
C GLU A 130 8.75 5.24 4.72
N LYS A 131 8.17 5.12 5.92
CA LYS A 131 8.70 4.26 6.98
C LYS A 131 8.72 2.79 6.57
N TYR A 132 7.66 2.33 5.91
CA TYR A 132 7.57 0.98 5.38
C TYR A 132 8.67 0.75 4.33
N MET A 133 8.84 1.66 3.37
CA MET A 133 9.86 1.53 2.32
C MET A 133 11.28 1.57 2.87
N THR A 134 11.55 2.43 3.86
CA THR A 134 12.84 2.44 4.57
C THR A 134 13.13 1.10 5.25
N SER A 135 12.10 0.45 5.79
CA SER A 135 12.24 -0.87 6.42
C SER A 135 12.47 -1.96 5.38
N PHE A 136 11.77 -1.88 4.25
CA PHE A 136 11.99 -2.78 3.11
C PHE A 136 13.43 -2.71 2.60
N GLU A 137 13.99 -1.52 2.39
CA GLU A 137 15.38 -1.35 1.93
C GLU A 137 16.40 -2.00 2.88
N LYS A 138 16.15 -1.98 4.20
CA LYS A 138 17.00 -2.66 5.17
C LYS A 138 16.94 -4.17 4.99
N VAL A 139 15.73 -4.72 4.79
CA VAL A 139 15.55 -6.16 4.54
C VAL A 139 16.20 -6.56 3.23
N ALA A 140 16.05 -5.77 2.17
CA ALA A 140 16.68 -6.05 0.88
C ALA A 140 18.21 -6.07 0.99
N LYS A 141 18.80 -5.08 1.66
CA LYS A 141 20.25 -5.06 1.92
C LYS A 141 20.74 -6.27 2.73
N LEU A 142 20.00 -6.65 3.77
CA LEU A 142 20.34 -7.83 4.58
C LEU A 142 20.24 -9.12 3.75
N LYS A 143 19.27 -9.20 2.84
CA LYS A 143 19.10 -10.34 1.93
C LYS A 143 20.27 -10.43 0.94
N HIS A 144 20.65 -9.33 0.31
CA HIS A 144 21.84 -9.28 -0.57
C HIS A 144 23.11 -9.68 0.17
N HIS A 145 23.36 -9.08 1.33
CA HIS A 145 24.53 -9.43 2.15
C HIS A 145 24.52 -10.91 2.56
N HIS A 146 23.34 -11.50 2.79
CA HIS A 146 23.22 -12.92 3.09
C HIS A 146 23.58 -13.79 1.88
N ASP A 147 23.08 -13.43 0.69
CA ASP A 147 23.33 -14.18 -0.54
C ASP A 147 24.81 -14.06 -0.97
N ASP A 148 25.39 -12.85 -0.88
CA ASP A 148 26.82 -12.61 -1.11
C ASP A 148 27.68 -13.43 -0.14
N TYR A 149 27.31 -13.48 1.14
CA TYR A 149 28.06 -14.26 2.13
C TYR A 149 28.03 -15.76 1.82
N ILE A 150 26.90 -16.27 1.31
CA ILE A 150 26.81 -17.66 0.87
C ILE A 150 27.73 -17.90 -0.34
N SER A 151 27.60 -17.09 -1.39
CA SER A 151 28.33 -17.31 -2.65
C SER A 151 29.83 -17.06 -2.55
N ASP A 152 30.24 -16.06 -1.76
CA ASP A 152 31.62 -15.56 -1.78
C ASP A 152 32.45 -16.13 -0.64
N VAL A 153 31.81 -16.57 0.44
CA VAL A 153 32.50 -17.06 1.64
C VAL A 153 32.15 -18.51 1.92
N LEU A 154 30.87 -18.83 2.09
CA LEU A 154 30.46 -20.15 2.57
C LEU A 154 30.74 -21.25 1.55
N ASP A 155 30.28 -21.08 0.30
CA ASP A 155 30.44 -22.08 -0.75
C ASP A 155 31.92 -22.32 -1.09
N PRO A 156 32.76 -21.28 -1.31
CA PRO A 156 34.18 -21.48 -1.60
C PRO A 156 34.95 -22.10 -0.43
N THR A 157 34.58 -21.78 0.81
CA THR A 157 35.21 -22.37 2.00
C THR A 157 34.86 -23.85 2.13
N ALA A 158 33.60 -24.21 1.86
CA ALA A 158 33.15 -25.59 1.86
C ALA A 158 33.86 -26.41 0.78
N ASP A 159 33.96 -25.89 -0.44
CA ASP A 159 34.68 -26.54 -1.55
C ASP A 159 36.15 -26.76 -1.22
N LYS A 160 36.82 -25.73 -0.66
CA LYS A 160 38.21 -25.84 -0.24
C LYS A 160 38.41 -26.92 0.82
N MET A 161 37.53 -26.97 1.84
CA MET A 161 37.61 -28.02 2.87
C MET A 161 37.48 -29.42 2.27
N ILE A 162 36.60 -29.62 1.29
CA ILE A 162 36.47 -30.92 0.60
C ILE A 162 37.77 -31.27 -0.14
N ILE A 163 38.34 -30.32 -0.90
CA ILE A 163 39.59 -30.51 -1.65
C ILE A 163 40.74 -30.85 -0.70
N ASP A 164 40.87 -30.11 0.41
CA ASP A 164 41.94 -30.32 1.39
C ASP A 164 41.81 -31.71 2.06
N LEU A 165 40.61 -32.13 2.45
CA LEU A 165 40.37 -33.46 3.02
C LEU A 165 40.63 -34.59 2.01
N ASP A 166 40.20 -34.43 0.75
CA ASP A 166 40.48 -35.42 -0.30
C ASP A 166 41.99 -35.54 -0.59
N GLY A 167 42.73 -34.42 -0.51
CA GLY A 167 44.19 -34.40 -0.57
C GLY A 167 44.83 -35.21 0.55
N ILE A 168 44.40 -34.99 1.80
CA ILE A 168 44.93 -35.74 2.96
C ILE A 168 44.64 -37.24 2.83
N VAL A 169 43.44 -37.64 2.38
CA VAL A 169 43.12 -39.07 2.15
C VAL A 169 44.04 -39.68 1.10
N LYS A 170 44.32 -38.94 0.02
CA LYS A 170 45.22 -39.41 -1.04
C LYS A 170 46.63 -39.61 -0.50
N ASP A 171 47.19 -38.62 0.20
CA ASP A 171 48.54 -38.68 0.76
C ASP A 171 48.65 -39.81 1.79
N ALA A 172 47.66 -39.96 2.67
CA ALA A 172 47.61 -41.03 3.65
C ALA A 172 47.63 -42.43 3.01
N ARG A 173 46.95 -42.60 1.86
CA ARG A 173 46.95 -43.86 1.11
C ARG A 173 48.29 -44.12 0.42
N GLU A 174 48.92 -43.10 -0.16
CA GLU A 174 50.25 -43.22 -0.77
C GLU A 174 51.31 -43.61 0.26
N GLU A 175 51.17 -43.12 1.50
CA GLU A 175 52.08 -43.42 2.62
C GLU A 175 51.71 -44.71 3.40
N ASN A 176 50.63 -45.42 3.04
CA ASN A 176 50.07 -46.55 3.81
C ASN A 176 49.79 -46.20 5.28
N ASN A 177 49.36 -44.96 5.55
CA ASN A 177 49.02 -44.47 6.87
C ASN A 177 47.51 -44.59 7.13
N ASP A 178 47.08 -45.81 7.45
CA ASP A 178 45.66 -46.12 7.70
C ASP A 178 45.07 -45.31 8.86
N ALA A 179 45.87 -44.96 9.87
CA ALA A 179 45.43 -44.15 10.99
C ALA A 179 45.06 -42.73 10.57
N LEU A 180 45.87 -42.11 9.70
CA LEU A 180 45.57 -40.80 9.12
C LEU A 180 44.34 -40.87 8.21
N ALA A 181 44.26 -41.87 7.34
CA ALA A 181 43.10 -42.06 6.46
C ALA A 181 41.79 -42.16 7.25
N ASN A 182 41.75 -42.96 8.32
CA ASN A 182 40.57 -43.12 9.17
C ASN A 182 40.15 -41.81 9.87
N LYS A 183 41.12 -41.06 10.41
CA LYS A 183 40.85 -39.73 11.01
C LYS A 183 40.29 -38.75 10.00
N THR A 184 40.83 -38.74 8.78
CA THR A 184 40.32 -37.87 7.71
C THR A 184 38.91 -38.28 7.27
N PHE A 185 38.57 -39.57 7.29
CA PHE A 185 37.19 -40.03 7.06
C PHE A 185 36.22 -39.54 8.14
N GLU A 186 36.60 -39.61 9.42
CA GLU A 186 35.81 -39.07 10.54
C GLU A 186 35.62 -37.55 10.39
N ALA A 187 36.69 -36.81 10.08
CA ALA A 187 36.62 -35.38 9.82
C ALA A 187 35.67 -35.04 8.66
N ARG A 188 35.67 -35.86 7.60
CA ARG A 188 34.76 -35.71 6.46
C ARG A 188 33.30 -35.96 6.84
N GLU A 189 33.03 -36.92 7.72
CA GLU A 189 31.68 -37.18 8.23
C GLU A 189 31.13 -35.96 8.98
N HIS A 190 31.90 -35.39 9.91
CA HIS A 190 31.53 -34.17 10.62
C HIS A 190 31.33 -32.99 9.68
N MET A 191 32.18 -32.83 8.66
CA MET A 191 32.01 -31.78 7.66
C MET A 191 30.69 -31.92 6.88
N PHE A 192 30.30 -33.15 6.49
CA PHE A 192 29.01 -33.38 5.84
C PHE A 192 27.83 -33.04 6.76
N LEU A 193 27.91 -33.39 8.05
CA LEU A 193 26.89 -33.03 9.03
C LEU A 193 26.76 -31.52 9.20
N ILE A 194 27.89 -30.80 9.27
CA ILE A 194 27.93 -29.33 9.28
C ILE A 194 27.20 -28.77 8.05
N GLN A 195 27.52 -29.23 6.84
CA GLN A 195 26.86 -28.76 5.61
C GLN A 195 25.36 -29.04 5.60
N VAL A 196 24.93 -30.23 6.05
CA VAL A 196 23.50 -30.57 6.15
C VAL A 196 22.78 -29.67 7.14
N TYR A 197 23.36 -29.41 8.31
CA TYR A 197 22.74 -28.56 9.32
C TYR A 197 22.75 -27.08 8.92
N ILE A 198 23.79 -26.60 8.25
CA ILE A 198 23.80 -25.27 7.64
C ILE A 198 22.67 -25.15 6.62
N GLY A 199 22.55 -26.09 5.69
CA GLY A 199 21.46 -26.08 4.70
C GLY A 199 20.07 -26.07 5.35
N ARG A 200 19.89 -26.84 6.43
CA ARG A 200 18.64 -26.81 7.21
C ARG A 200 18.43 -25.51 7.98
N LEU A 201 19.48 -24.92 8.55
CA LEU A 201 19.39 -23.62 9.21
C LEU A 201 18.98 -22.53 8.21
N LEU A 202 19.54 -22.54 7.00
CA LEU A 202 19.22 -21.58 5.95
C LEU A 202 17.77 -21.73 5.47
N LEU A 203 17.27 -22.96 5.35
CA LEU A 203 15.90 -23.26 4.88
C LEU A 203 14.83 -23.10 5.97
N GLU A 204 15.09 -23.62 7.17
CA GLU A 204 14.09 -23.69 8.25
C GLU A 204 14.23 -22.56 9.28
N GLN A 205 15.38 -21.87 9.34
CA GLN A 205 15.69 -20.76 10.27
C GLN A 205 15.46 -21.11 11.74
N LYS A 206 15.68 -22.36 12.14
CA LYS A 206 15.55 -22.84 13.52
C LYS A 206 16.87 -22.83 14.25
N GLU A 207 16.89 -22.26 15.45
CA GLU A 207 18.08 -22.18 16.32
C GLU A 207 18.69 -23.55 16.67
N GLU A 208 17.87 -24.61 16.74
CA GLU A 208 18.33 -25.98 16.99
C GLU A 208 19.45 -26.43 16.02
N TYR A 209 19.38 -26.01 14.75
CA TYR A 209 20.42 -26.35 13.78
C TYR A 209 21.71 -25.56 14.03
N GLY A 210 21.62 -24.35 14.59
CA GLY A 210 22.80 -23.59 15.02
C GLY A 210 23.58 -24.29 16.12
N GLU A 211 22.90 -24.86 17.11
CA GLU A 211 23.52 -25.65 18.18
C GLU A 211 24.21 -26.91 17.62
N LYS A 212 23.55 -27.60 16.67
CA LYS A 212 24.13 -28.77 16.02
C LYS A 212 25.36 -28.42 15.18
N ILE A 213 25.34 -27.32 14.43
CA ILE A 213 26.51 -26.83 13.69
C ILE A 213 27.67 -26.57 14.64
N ALA A 214 27.44 -25.86 15.74
CA ALA A 214 28.48 -25.56 16.72
C ALA A 214 29.05 -26.83 17.37
N TYR A 215 28.20 -27.82 17.66
CA TYR A 215 28.63 -29.11 18.17
C TYR A 215 29.53 -29.84 17.17
N GLU A 216 29.10 -29.98 15.91
CA GLU A 216 29.88 -30.70 14.89
C GLU A 216 31.21 -30.00 14.59
N PHE A 217 31.27 -28.66 14.58
CA PHE A 217 32.53 -27.92 14.48
C PHE A 217 33.47 -28.21 15.64
N ALA A 218 32.95 -28.25 16.88
CA ALA A 218 33.77 -28.53 18.06
C ALA A 218 34.29 -29.98 18.11
N VAL A 219 33.61 -30.92 17.44
CA VAL A 219 34.11 -32.29 17.26
C VAL A 219 35.14 -32.33 16.14
N PHE A 220 34.86 -31.71 14.99
CA PHE A 220 35.77 -31.62 13.85
C PHE A 220 37.14 -31.03 14.23
N GLU A 221 37.18 -29.98 15.07
CA GLU A 221 38.45 -29.39 15.53
C GLU A 221 39.30 -30.32 16.41
N LYS A 222 38.71 -31.39 16.96
CA LYS A 222 39.39 -32.34 17.86
C LYS A 222 39.82 -33.63 17.17
N THR A 223 39.33 -33.91 15.96
CA THR A 223 39.63 -35.11 15.16
C THR A 223 41.02 -35.02 14.53
#